data_AF-A0A5C8NN83-F1
#
_entry.id   AF-A0A5C8NN83-F1
#
_cell.length_a   1.000
_cell.length_b   1.000
_cell.length_c   1.000
_cell.angle_alpha   90.00
_cell.angle_beta   90.00
_cell.angle_gamma   90.00
#
_symmetry.space_group_name_H-M   'P 1'
#
loop_
_entity.id
_entity.type
_entity.pdbx_description
1 polymer ?
#
loop_
_entity_poly.entity_id
_entity_poly.type
_entity_poly.pdbx_seq_one_letter_code
_entity_poly.pdbx_strand_id
1 'polypeptide(L)'
;MSTKESYKDFSKVVYQIDPKHKNYNPAIKRNTIIKSRGSNYKILKIEDNTTNGMQAMAVASVKNGKVDTSEVVIAFAVANLYSLLSTYYSHNIYT
;
A
#
# COMPACT_ATOMS: atom_id res chain seq x y z
N MET A 1 2.77 -14.64 -13.15
CA MET A 1 2.92 -13.38 -13.89
C MET A 1 1.84 -12.44 -13.41
N SER A 2 2.20 -11.21 -13.08
CA SER A 2 1.23 -10.24 -12.56
C SER A 2 0.24 -9.83 -13.66
N THR A 3 -1.05 -9.76 -13.35
CA THR A 3 -2.10 -9.35 -14.31
C THR A 3 -2.46 -7.88 -14.11
N LYS A 4 -3.02 -7.22 -15.14
CA LYS A 4 -3.58 -5.85 -15.04
C LYS A 4 -4.49 -5.68 -13.83
N GLU A 5 -5.23 -6.73 -13.53
CA GLU A 5 -6.22 -6.73 -12.49
C GLU A 5 -5.59 -6.95 -11.11
N SER A 6 -4.47 -7.70 -11.04
CA SER A 6 -3.64 -7.76 -9.84
C SER A 6 -3.06 -6.39 -9.49
N TYR A 7 -2.67 -5.59 -10.48
CA TYR A 7 -2.23 -4.21 -10.24
C TYR A 7 -3.34 -3.36 -9.61
N LYS A 8 -4.58 -3.49 -10.10
CA LYS A 8 -5.75 -2.83 -9.50
C LYS A 8 -5.98 -3.29 -8.05
N ASP A 9 -5.81 -4.57 -7.79
CA ASP A 9 -5.97 -5.13 -6.44
C ASP A 9 -4.86 -4.61 -5.51
N PHE A 10 -3.60 -4.53 -5.96
CA PHE A 10 -2.50 -3.93 -5.20
C PHE A 10 -2.75 -2.46 -4.87
N SER A 11 -3.18 -1.64 -5.84
CA SER A 11 -3.51 -0.23 -5.58
C SER A 11 -4.59 -0.06 -4.51
N LYS A 12 -5.57 -0.97 -4.43
CA LYS A 12 -6.57 -0.96 -3.34
C LYS A 12 -5.98 -1.32 -1.98
N VAL A 13 -5.00 -2.23 -1.95
CA VAL A 13 -4.31 -2.62 -0.72
C VAL A 13 -3.46 -1.48 -0.18
N VAL A 14 -2.87 -0.64 -1.04
CA VAL A 14 -2.03 0.50 -0.60
C VAL A 14 -2.83 1.48 0.28
N TYR A 15 -4.10 1.74 -0.02
CA TYR A 15 -4.97 2.55 0.84
C TYR A 15 -5.19 2.01 2.25
N GLN A 16 -4.94 0.72 2.49
CA GLN A 16 -5.11 0.09 3.80
C GLN A 16 -3.89 0.29 4.71
N ILE A 17 -2.80 0.88 4.18
CA ILE A 17 -1.57 1.16 4.93
C ILE A 17 -1.73 2.41 5.79
N ASP A 18 -2.48 3.41 5.33
CA ASP A 18 -2.72 4.68 6.04
C ASP A 18 -3.65 4.46 7.26
N PRO A 19 -3.17 4.68 8.50
CA PRO A 19 -3.97 4.57 9.72
C PRO A 19 -5.21 5.49 9.76
N LYS A 20 -5.21 6.57 8.99
CA LYS A 20 -6.32 7.53 8.90
C LYS A 20 -7.35 7.14 7.85
N HIS A 21 -7.07 6.13 7.01
CA HIS A 21 -7.99 5.69 5.98
C HIS A 21 -9.07 4.76 6.56
N LYS A 22 -10.32 4.89 6.10
CA LYS A 22 -11.46 4.08 6.59
C LYS A 22 -11.29 2.56 6.45
N ASN A 23 -10.44 2.14 5.51
CA ASN A 23 -10.13 0.74 5.25
C ASN A 23 -8.75 0.35 5.82
N TYR A 24 -8.21 1.11 6.77
CA TYR A 24 -6.94 0.79 7.41
C TYR A 24 -6.94 -0.65 7.92
N ASN A 25 -5.84 -1.36 7.66
CA ASN A 25 -5.67 -2.73 8.08
C ASN A 25 -4.26 -2.94 8.63
N PRO A 26 -4.08 -3.05 9.96
CA PRO A 26 -2.77 -3.24 10.57
C PRO A 26 -2.11 -4.59 10.22
N ALA A 27 -2.85 -5.54 9.63
CA ALA A 27 -2.30 -6.78 9.12
C ALA A 27 -1.53 -6.60 7.80
N ILE A 28 -1.74 -5.50 7.07
CA ILE A 28 -0.99 -5.16 5.86
C ILE A 28 0.33 -4.55 6.26
N LYS A 29 1.37 -5.39 6.32
CA LYS A 29 2.73 -5.00 6.69
C LYS A 29 3.77 -5.78 5.91
N ARG A 30 5.05 -5.43 6.08
CA ARG A 30 6.16 -6.20 5.51
C ARG A 30 6.01 -7.68 5.86
N ASN A 31 6.30 -8.54 4.89
CA ASN A 31 6.19 -10.00 4.94
C ASN A 31 4.77 -10.59 4.91
N THR A 32 3.72 -9.76 4.92
CA THR A 32 2.35 -10.26 4.72
C THR A 32 2.20 -10.85 3.32
N ILE A 33 1.49 -11.98 3.24
CA ILE A 33 1.08 -12.59 1.97
C ILE A 33 -0.32 -12.07 1.63
N ILE A 34 -0.45 -11.46 0.45
CA ILE A 34 -1.74 -11.07 -0.12
C ILE A 34 -2.06 -11.98 -1.29
N LYS A 35 -3.34 -12.35 -1.43
CA LYS A 35 -3.81 -13.17 -2.54
C LYS A 35 -4.47 -12.28 -3.58
N SER A 36 -4.05 -12.43 -4.83
CA SER A 36 -4.65 -11.77 -5.98
C SER A 36 -4.77 -12.75 -7.13
N ARG A 37 -5.98 -12.90 -7.69
CA ARG A 37 -6.26 -13.78 -8.84
C ARG A 37 -5.69 -15.19 -8.70
N GLY A 38 -5.89 -15.80 -7.54
CA GLY A 38 -5.40 -17.15 -7.25
C GLY A 38 -3.89 -17.26 -7.01
N SER A 39 -3.13 -16.18 -7.19
CA SER A 39 -1.69 -16.12 -6.93
C SER A 39 -1.40 -15.45 -5.60
N ASN A 40 -0.32 -15.87 -4.96
CA ASN A 40 0.18 -15.27 -3.72
C ASN A 40 1.27 -14.25 -4.04
N TYR A 41 1.26 -13.14 -3.30
CA TYR A 41 2.28 -12.10 -3.40
C TYR A 41 2.74 -11.73 -2.00
N LYS A 42 4.05 -11.55 -1.83
CA LYS A 42 4.65 -11.11 -0.58
C LYS A 42 4.89 -9.62 -0.62
N ILE A 43 4.46 -8.93 0.43
CA ILE A 43 4.83 -7.53 0.66
C ILE A 43 6.29 -7.47 1.07
N LEU A 44 7.12 -6.86 0.23
CA LEU A 44 8.55 -6.66 0.48
C LEU A 44 8.79 -5.44 1.35
N LYS A 45 8.03 -4.37 1.09
CA LYS A 45 8.16 -3.10 1.79
C LYS A 45 6.85 -2.30 1.72
N ILE A 46 6.60 -1.53 2.77
CA ILE A 46 5.55 -0.52 2.86
C ILE A 46 6.22 0.80 3.22
N GLU A 47 5.66 1.91 2.74
CA GLU A 47 5.99 3.27 3.14
C GLU A 47 4.68 4.05 3.28
N ASP A 48 4.57 4.82 4.36
CA ASP A 48 3.50 5.78 4.58
C ASP A 48 4.16 7.11 4.94
N ASN A 49 4.29 7.98 3.94
CA ASN A 49 4.91 9.28 4.12
C ASN A 49 3.83 10.27 4.59
N THR A 50 3.76 10.47 5.90
CA THR A 50 2.79 11.38 6.52
C THR A 50 3.04 12.85 6.20
N THR A 51 4.24 13.23 5.71
CA THR A 51 4.56 14.61 5.30
C THR A 51 3.91 14.97 3.97
N ASN A 52 3.93 14.07 2.99
CA ASN A 52 3.32 14.31 1.67
C ASN A 52 1.98 13.56 1.48
N GLY A 53 1.56 12.78 2.48
CA GLY A 53 0.32 12.02 2.49
C GLY A 53 0.30 10.82 1.53
N MET A 54 1.43 10.43 0.94
CA MET A 54 1.49 9.29 0.00
C MET A 54 1.80 7.97 0.70
N GLN A 55 1.16 6.91 0.21
CA GLN A 55 1.45 5.54 0.61
C GLN A 55 2.04 4.76 -0.58
N ALA A 56 2.95 3.83 -0.30
CA ALA A 56 3.53 2.95 -1.29
C ALA A 56 3.72 1.52 -0.75
N MET A 57 3.62 0.55 -1.64
CA MET A 57 3.82 -0.87 -1.34
C MET A 57 4.60 -1.55 -2.47
N ALA A 58 5.67 -2.25 -2.11
CA ALA A 58 6.39 -3.13 -3.03
C ALA A 58 5.99 -4.59 -2.81
N VAL A 59 5.60 -5.30 -3.87
CA VAL A 59 5.19 -6.71 -3.83
C VAL A 59 5.93 -7.53 -4.87
N ALA A 60 6.17 -8.80 -4.54
CA ALA A 60 6.72 -9.80 -5.45
C ALA A 60 5.87 -11.07 -5.39
N SER A 61 5.78 -11.79 -6.51
CA SER A 61 5.01 -13.03 -6.56
C SER A 61 5.67 -14.13 -5.72
N VAL A 62 4.88 -15.06 -5.19
CA VAL A 62 5.37 -16.26 -4.52
C VAL A 62 5.11 -17.45 -5.44
N LYS A 63 6.18 -18.09 -5.91
CA LYS A 63 6.15 -19.27 -6.77
C LYS A 63 6.78 -20.44 -6.04
N ASN A 64 6.06 -21.56 -5.91
CA ASN A 64 6.54 -22.76 -5.23
C ASN A 64 7.07 -22.49 -3.81
N GLY A 65 6.37 -21.63 -3.05
CA GLY A 65 6.75 -21.25 -1.69
C GLY A 65 7.93 -20.28 -1.58
N LYS A 66 8.58 -19.91 -2.70
CA LYS A 66 9.69 -18.95 -2.75
C LYS A 66 9.23 -17.62 -3.32
N VAL A 67 9.77 -16.54 -2.76
CA VAL A 67 9.55 -15.19 -3.28
C VAL A 67 10.35 -15.05 -4.57
N ASP A 68 9.68 -14.65 -5.65
CA ASP A 68 10.29 -14.40 -6.95
C ASP A 68 10.39 -12.89 -7.18
N THR A 69 11.58 -12.35 -6.99
CA THR A 69 11.89 -10.92 -7.14
C THR A 69 12.38 -10.56 -8.54
N SER A 70 12.28 -11.46 -9.53
CA SER A 70 12.56 -11.12 -10.94
C SER A 70 11.62 -10.04 -11.46
N GLU A 71 10.41 -9.97 -10.89
CA GLU A 71 9.45 -8.88 -11.09
C GLU A 71 8.99 -8.34 -9.74
N VAL A 72 9.20 -7.04 -9.52
CA VAL A 72 8.68 -6.31 -8.36
C VAL A 72 7.69 -5.27 -8.84
N VAL A 73 6.49 -5.27 -8.25
CA VAL A 73 5.46 -4.27 -8.51
C VAL A 73 5.46 -3.27 -7.37
N ILE A 74 5.56 -1.98 -7.71
CA ILE A 74 5.41 -0.89 -6.75
C ILE A 74 4.07 -0.22 -7.01
N ALA A 75 3.17 -0.33 -6.04
CA ALA A 75 1.86 0.31 -6.08
C ALA A 75 1.87 1.55 -5.18
N PHE A 76 1.26 2.63 -5.66
CA PHE A 76 1.14 3.90 -4.95
C PHE A 76 -0.33 4.23 -4.71
N ALA A 77 -0.60 4.91 -3.60
CA ALA A 77 -1.84 5.63 -3.34
C ALA A 77 -1.50 7.07 -2.99
N VAL A 78 -2.25 8.00 -3.58
CA VAL A 78 -2.19 9.42 -3.23
C VAL A 78 -3.20 9.67 -2.12
N ALA A 79 -2.83 10.57 -1.21
CA ALA A 79 -3.57 10.93 -0.01
C ALA A 79 -5.08 10.99 -0.20
N ASN A 80 -5.80 10.46 0.79
CA ASN A 80 -7.19 10.84 1.02
C ASN A 80 -7.25 12.36 1.25
N LEU A 81 -8.16 13.07 0.56
CA LEU A 81 -8.40 14.50 0.73
C LEU A 81 -8.56 14.91 2.20
N TYR A 82 -9.11 14.03 3.05
CA TYR A 82 -9.22 14.26 4.49
C TYR A 82 -7.86 14.41 5.20
N SER A 83 -6.82 13.68 4.76
CA SER A 83 -5.47 13.76 5.34
C SER A 83 -4.76 15.07 4.95
N LEU A 84 -4.98 15.54 3.72
CA LEU A 84 -4.52 16.86 3.26
C LEU A 84 -5.19 17.99 4.02
N LEU A 85 -6.52 17.94 4.19
CA LEU A 85 -7.29 18.95 4.91
C LEU A 85 -6.93 18.99 6.40
N SER A 86 -6.81 17.83 7.06
CA SER A 86 -6.40 17.76 8.47
C SER A 86 -5.01 18.37 8.73
N THR A 87 -4.07 18.16 7.81
CA THR A 87 -2.71 18.73 7.91
C THR A 87 -2.73 20.26 7.72
N TYR A 88 -3.54 20.76 6.79
CA TYR A 88 -3.72 22.20 6.54
C TYR A 88 -4.34 22.93 7.73
N TYR A 89 -5.38 22.38 8.35
CA TYR A 89 -6.02 23.00 9.52
C TYR A 89 -5.16 22.89 10.79
N SER A 90 -4.42 21.78 10.98
CA SER A 90 -3.49 21.65 12.11
C SER A 90 -2.38 22.72 12.06
N HIS A 91 -1.86 23.05 10.88
CA HIS A 91 -0.84 24.10 10.76
C HIS A 91 -1.35 25.52 11.00
N ASN A 92 -2.64 25.81 10.75
CA ASN A 92 -3.20 27.17 10.82
C ASN A 92 -3.89 27.52 12.16
N ILE A 93 -4.02 26.58 13.10
CA ILE A 93 -4.66 26.85 14.41
C ILE A 93 -3.60 27.03 15.52
N TYR A 94 -2.34 26.70 15.26
CA TYR A 94 -1.21 26.86 16.21
C TYR A 94 -0.20 27.95 15.81
N THR A 95 -0.58 28.87 14.91
CA THR A 95 0.19 30.08 14.55
C THR A 95 -0.70 31.30 14.66
#